data_AF-W9UXJ8-F1
#
_entry.id   AF-W9UXJ8-F1
#
_cell.length_a   1.000
_cell.length_b   1.000
_cell.length_c   1.000
_cell.angle_alpha   90.00
_cell.angle_beta   90.00
_cell.angle_gamma   90.00
#
_symmetry.space_group_name_H-M   'P 1'
#
loop_
_entity.id
_entity.type
_entity.pdbx_description
1 polymer ?
#
loop_
_entity_poly.entity_id
_entity_poly.type
_entity_poly.pdbx_seq_one_letter_code
_entity_poly.pdbx_strand_id
1 'polypeptide(L)'
;MTNPCFASFKQAFLDAGSRVRLNTDKPENYASAIERIRFVGGYLDGVDIELSDHLNAVIGGRGTGKSTLLECIRYAFALEPKTQNALKQHKTVIETNLGKERGMVEITLRSSVMQGRRFTISRKYGNQPVVVDEQGNVSPYHPSDLLPGIELYGQNEIYEMTRDEHSRSQLIERFLEGEHERFDTDIVKVLAKLKENRESIKRALSQKDDLEAEVERLPKLLDQAKQYQVLGINEKLKIIPKLEKEKQLNDRVSEDANRVKDAIEMLKDSLPDTVFLSNAALDTLPHADLLKQQRDVLDALKAGVHQVLEQLEQLVVDADKRLLPVNQLLVEKQRIEEQSLENAFKEIPTNQGKTGRQIGAEYQTLLKQIEQIRPKQTTLQNRQSQIDELYKQRKKLLLELDQHTSARASSILKSVRRLTRKLEQKVRLTLQPEGNRQAFVNFLSACNLEGVGPKRLAWVLEGEFSPANLAATIRQGEAELTSSLVYRIPLLGP
;
A
#
# COMPACT_ATOMS: atom_id res chain seq x y z
N MET A 1 29.89 -45.79 -29.20
CA MET A 1 30.96 -46.53 -28.50
C MET A 1 30.63 -46.50 -27.02
N THR A 2 30.32 -47.64 -26.42
CA THR A 2 29.72 -47.73 -25.07
C THR A 2 30.70 -48.15 -23.97
N ASN A 3 31.94 -48.55 -24.32
CA ASN A 3 32.97 -48.92 -23.36
C ASN A 3 34.26 -48.10 -23.60
N PRO A 4 34.95 -47.63 -22.55
CA PRO A 4 36.20 -46.91 -22.68
C PRO A 4 37.28 -47.84 -23.26
N CYS A 5 37.90 -47.44 -24.38
CA CYS A 5 38.99 -48.16 -25.02
C CYS A 5 40.11 -47.21 -25.46
N PHE A 6 41.27 -47.76 -25.82
CA PHE A 6 42.44 -46.96 -26.22
C PHE A 6 42.16 -46.08 -27.45
N ALA A 7 41.28 -46.51 -28.36
CA ALA A 7 40.85 -45.69 -29.49
C ALA A 7 40.05 -44.47 -29.03
N SER A 8 39.12 -44.63 -28.08
CA SER A 8 38.37 -43.52 -27.48
C SER A 8 39.29 -42.57 -26.71
N PHE A 9 40.31 -43.10 -26.02
CA PHE A 9 41.35 -42.30 -25.37
C PHE A 9 42.10 -41.44 -26.39
N LYS A 10 42.64 -42.03 -27.47
CA LYS A 10 43.31 -41.29 -28.56
C LYS A 10 42.41 -40.22 -29.17
N GLN A 11 41.12 -40.51 -29.36
CA GLN A 11 40.17 -39.58 -29.95
C GLN A 11 39.89 -38.35 -29.07
N ALA A 12 40.03 -38.46 -27.75
CA ALA A 12 39.94 -37.31 -26.84
C ALA A 12 41.09 -36.30 -27.02
N PHE A 13 42.29 -36.76 -27.45
CA PHE A 13 43.45 -35.91 -27.68
C PHE A 13 43.44 -35.17 -29.02
N LEU A 14 42.51 -35.48 -29.93
CA LEU A 14 42.35 -34.74 -31.19
C LEU A 14 41.91 -33.29 -30.97
N ASP A 15 41.28 -33.00 -29.82
CA ASP A 15 40.90 -31.66 -29.39
C ASP A 15 41.22 -31.50 -27.89
N ALA A 16 42.52 -31.66 -27.57
CA ALA A 16 42.99 -31.71 -26.20
C ALA A 16 42.64 -30.44 -25.40
N GLY A 17 42.62 -29.27 -26.04
CA GLY A 17 42.31 -28.00 -25.39
C GLY A 17 40.88 -27.89 -24.82
N SER A 18 39.92 -28.62 -25.39
CA SER A 18 38.52 -28.63 -24.89
C SER A 18 38.18 -29.88 -24.07
N ARG A 19 38.93 -30.98 -24.23
CA ARG A 19 38.57 -32.32 -23.70
C ARG A 19 39.48 -32.86 -22.61
N VAL A 20 40.66 -32.28 -22.43
CA VAL A 20 41.66 -32.76 -21.46
C VAL A 20 42.02 -31.61 -20.52
N ARG A 21 41.89 -31.84 -19.21
CA ARG A 21 42.35 -30.92 -18.16
C ARG A 21 43.17 -31.69 -17.13
N LEU A 22 44.19 -31.03 -16.59
CA LEU A 22 44.89 -31.52 -15.41
C LEU A 22 43.98 -31.37 -14.19
N ASN A 23 44.09 -32.28 -13.22
CA ASN A 23 43.30 -32.19 -11.98
C ASN A 23 43.57 -30.89 -11.21
N THR A 24 44.78 -30.33 -11.34
CA THR A 24 45.17 -29.03 -10.75
C THR A 24 44.48 -27.84 -11.41
N ASP A 25 44.05 -27.99 -12.66
CA ASP A 25 43.44 -26.93 -13.46
C ASP A 25 41.90 -27.04 -13.44
N LYS A 26 41.37 -27.98 -12.65
CA LYS A 26 39.93 -28.12 -12.47
C LYS A 26 39.44 -26.92 -11.66
N PRO A 27 38.62 -26.02 -12.24
CA PRO A 27 38.08 -24.91 -11.48
C PRO A 27 37.19 -25.45 -10.36
N GLU A 28 37.39 -24.95 -9.15
CA GLU A 28 36.50 -25.25 -8.02
C GLU A 28 35.12 -24.66 -8.33
N ASN A 29 34.14 -25.53 -8.53
CA ASN A 29 32.79 -25.12 -8.91
C ASN A 29 31.87 -25.12 -7.69
N TYR A 30 31.73 -23.95 -7.10
CA TYR A 30 30.88 -23.70 -5.92
C TYR A 30 29.41 -23.40 -6.29
N ALA A 31 29.04 -23.53 -7.56
CA ALA A 31 27.67 -23.30 -7.99
C ALA A 31 26.71 -24.39 -7.46
N SER A 32 25.45 -24.01 -7.31
CA SER A 32 24.38 -24.97 -7.08
C SER A 32 24.26 -25.92 -8.27
N ALA A 33 24.00 -27.19 -8.02
CA ALA A 33 23.84 -28.21 -9.04
C ALA A 33 22.79 -29.23 -8.63
N ILE A 34 21.97 -29.67 -9.59
CA ILE A 34 21.19 -30.90 -9.43
C ILE A 34 22.15 -32.05 -9.71
N GLU A 35 22.43 -32.88 -8.71
CA GLU A 35 23.41 -33.96 -8.79
C GLU A 35 22.75 -35.27 -9.26
N ARG A 36 21.51 -35.54 -8.82
CA ARG A 36 20.80 -36.79 -9.15
C ARG A 36 19.29 -36.59 -9.24
N ILE A 37 18.65 -37.32 -10.14
CA ILE A 37 17.19 -37.39 -10.29
C ILE A 37 16.76 -38.85 -10.33
N ARG A 38 15.85 -39.23 -9.44
CA ARG A 38 15.31 -40.59 -9.35
C ARG A 38 13.78 -40.58 -9.39
N PHE A 39 13.23 -41.58 -10.06
CA PHE A 39 11.80 -41.78 -10.23
C PHE A 39 11.36 -43.09 -9.59
N VAL A 40 10.25 -43.05 -8.84
CA VAL A 40 9.64 -44.22 -8.21
C VAL A 40 8.14 -44.24 -8.53
N GLY A 41 7.71 -45.20 -9.33
CA GLY A 41 6.37 -45.32 -9.88
C GLY A 41 6.06 -44.31 -11.00
N GLY A 42 5.05 -44.62 -11.82
CA GLY A 42 4.67 -43.82 -12.98
C GLY A 42 5.48 -44.16 -14.24
N TYR A 43 5.37 -43.31 -15.26
CA TYR A 43 5.91 -43.60 -16.60
C TYR A 43 7.44 -43.77 -16.64
N LEU A 44 8.17 -43.08 -15.76
CA LEU A 44 9.63 -43.11 -15.69
C LEU A 44 10.13 -44.00 -14.54
N ASP A 45 9.33 -44.96 -14.05
CA ASP A 45 9.72 -45.80 -12.92
C ASP A 45 11.08 -46.49 -13.15
N GLY A 46 11.90 -46.55 -12.10
CA GLY A 46 13.24 -47.12 -12.12
C GLY A 46 14.31 -46.26 -12.81
N VAL A 47 13.94 -45.11 -13.38
CA VAL A 47 14.92 -44.17 -13.95
C VAL A 47 15.70 -43.48 -12.83
N ASP A 48 17.02 -43.53 -12.94
CA ASP A 48 17.96 -42.98 -11.98
C ASP A 48 19.13 -42.33 -12.73
N ILE A 49 19.23 -41.00 -12.64
CA ILE A 49 20.12 -40.19 -13.48
C ILE A 49 21.06 -39.41 -12.59
N GLU A 50 22.37 -39.65 -12.73
CA GLU A 50 23.41 -38.76 -12.21
C GLU A 50 23.73 -37.70 -13.27
N LEU A 51 23.63 -36.43 -12.88
CA LEU A 51 23.88 -35.29 -13.76
C LEU A 51 25.31 -34.77 -13.58
N SER A 52 25.86 -34.26 -14.67
CA SER A 52 27.12 -33.50 -14.64
C SER A 52 26.88 -32.09 -14.12
N ASP A 53 27.87 -31.50 -13.47
CA ASP A 53 27.91 -30.07 -13.06
C ASP A 53 27.93 -29.09 -14.27
N HIS A 54 27.93 -29.62 -15.49
CA HIS A 54 28.01 -28.85 -16.74
C HIS A 54 26.77 -29.07 -17.62
N LEU A 55 26.92 -28.94 -18.94
CA LEU A 55 25.82 -29.15 -19.88
C LEU A 55 25.42 -30.62 -19.94
N ASN A 56 24.17 -30.90 -19.59
CA ASN A 56 23.55 -32.20 -19.75
C ASN A 56 22.63 -32.19 -20.99
N ALA A 57 22.83 -33.14 -21.90
CA ALA A 57 22.04 -33.25 -23.13
C ALA A 57 21.27 -34.59 -23.15
N VAL A 58 19.94 -34.53 -23.08
CA VAL A 58 19.06 -35.70 -23.13
C VAL A 58 18.53 -35.88 -24.55
N ILE A 59 18.96 -36.95 -25.23
CA ILE A 59 18.67 -37.22 -26.65
C ILE A 59 17.88 -38.53 -26.77
N GLY A 60 16.89 -38.57 -27.66
CA GLY A 60 16.08 -39.76 -27.91
C GLY A 60 14.94 -39.51 -28.89
N GLY A 61 14.30 -40.57 -29.38
CA GLY A 61 13.17 -40.51 -30.32
C GLY A 61 11.92 -39.81 -29.76
N ARG A 62 10.91 -39.54 -30.60
CA ARG A 62 9.64 -38.98 -30.12
C ARG A 62 8.97 -39.96 -29.14
N GLY A 63 8.42 -39.45 -28.04
CA GLY A 63 7.72 -40.27 -27.04
C GLY A 63 8.62 -40.90 -25.96
N THR A 64 9.94 -40.78 -26.04
CA THR A 64 10.87 -41.39 -25.06
C THR A 64 10.92 -40.69 -23.69
N GLY A 65 9.94 -39.85 -23.33
CA GLY A 65 9.86 -39.22 -22.00
C GLY A 65 10.74 -37.99 -21.76
N LYS A 66 11.44 -37.44 -22.76
CA LYS A 66 12.32 -36.26 -22.59
C LYS A 66 11.63 -35.03 -22.00
N SER A 67 10.49 -34.64 -22.57
CA SER A 67 9.71 -33.51 -22.04
C SER A 67 9.12 -33.85 -20.66
N THR A 68 8.71 -35.11 -20.46
CA THR A 68 8.21 -35.60 -19.17
C THR A 68 9.25 -35.46 -18.06
N LEU A 69 10.51 -35.78 -18.33
CA LEU A 69 11.63 -35.60 -17.40
C LEU A 69 11.70 -34.14 -16.92
N LEU A 70 11.69 -33.18 -17.84
CA LEU A 70 11.76 -31.75 -17.51
C LEU A 70 10.55 -31.28 -16.70
N GLU A 71 9.34 -31.70 -17.09
CA GLU A 71 8.12 -31.36 -16.36
C GLU A 71 8.10 -31.99 -14.96
N CYS A 72 8.67 -33.18 -14.79
CA CYS A 72 8.78 -33.82 -13.47
C CYS A 72 9.79 -33.10 -12.57
N ILE A 73 10.89 -32.60 -13.12
CA ILE A 73 11.81 -31.71 -12.37
C ILE A 73 11.05 -30.48 -11.90
N ARG A 74 10.30 -29.82 -12.80
CA ARG A 74 9.45 -28.68 -12.47
C ARG A 74 8.44 -29.01 -11.36
N TYR A 75 7.81 -30.17 -11.47
CA TYR A 75 6.87 -30.67 -10.47
C TYR A 75 7.55 -30.86 -9.10
N ALA A 76 8.72 -31.50 -9.04
CA ALA A 76 9.43 -31.72 -7.78
C ALA A 76 9.77 -30.40 -7.06
N PHE A 77 10.18 -29.37 -7.80
CA PHE A 77 10.46 -28.04 -7.25
C PHE A 77 9.21 -27.19 -6.93
N ALA A 78 8.01 -27.71 -7.21
CA ALA A 78 6.74 -26.98 -7.08
C ALA A 78 6.72 -25.62 -7.83
N LEU A 79 7.30 -25.60 -9.02
CA LEU A 79 7.34 -24.42 -9.88
C LEU A 79 6.18 -24.44 -10.87
N GLU A 80 5.59 -23.26 -11.11
CA GLU A 80 4.55 -23.09 -12.11
C GLU A 80 5.13 -22.65 -13.47
N PRO A 81 4.58 -23.14 -14.60
CA PRO A 81 4.88 -22.59 -15.91
C PRO A 81 4.43 -21.13 -16.04
N LYS A 82 5.09 -20.40 -16.93
CA LYS A 82 4.93 -18.95 -17.06
C LYS A 82 3.75 -18.54 -17.95
N THR A 83 3.27 -19.46 -18.79
CA THR A 83 2.12 -19.23 -19.67
C THR A 83 0.94 -20.14 -19.31
N GLN A 84 -0.29 -19.66 -19.57
CA GLN A 84 -1.51 -20.41 -19.29
C GLN A 84 -1.60 -21.74 -20.07
N ASN A 85 -1.09 -21.77 -21.31
CA ASN A 85 -1.05 -22.98 -22.11
C ASN A 85 -0.04 -23.98 -21.57
N ALA A 86 1.18 -23.54 -21.23
CA ALA A 86 2.18 -24.39 -20.61
C ALA A 86 1.71 -24.94 -19.26
N LEU A 87 0.94 -24.15 -18.49
CA LEU A 87 0.33 -24.60 -17.24
C LEU A 87 -0.66 -25.75 -17.44
N LYS A 88 -1.52 -25.66 -18.46
CA LYS A 88 -2.43 -26.76 -18.83
C LYS A 88 -1.64 -28.00 -19.26
N GLN A 89 -0.65 -27.83 -20.14
CA GLN A 89 0.19 -28.92 -20.62
C GLN A 89 0.95 -29.60 -19.49
N HIS A 90 1.58 -28.83 -18.60
CA HIS A 90 2.28 -29.33 -17.41
C HIS A 90 1.37 -30.20 -16.55
N LYS A 91 0.18 -29.69 -16.20
CA LYS A 91 -0.79 -30.45 -15.40
C LYS A 91 -1.17 -31.77 -16.06
N THR A 92 -1.48 -31.76 -17.36
CA THR A 92 -1.81 -32.97 -18.11
C THR A 92 -0.65 -33.97 -18.15
N VAL A 93 0.59 -33.50 -18.35
CA VAL A 93 1.78 -34.35 -18.36
C VAL A 93 1.98 -35.01 -17.00
N ILE A 94 1.88 -34.25 -15.90
CA ILE A 94 2.06 -34.78 -14.55
C ILE A 94 0.95 -35.76 -14.17
N GLU A 95 -0.31 -35.44 -14.46
CA GLU A 95 -1.45 -36.33 -14.21
C GLU A 95 -1.32 -37.65 -14.99
N THR A 96 -0.96 -37.56 -16.27
CA THR A 96 -0.84 -38.74 -17.14
C THR A 96 0.32 -39.65 -16.74
N ASN A 97 1.47 -39.06 -16.36
CA ASN A 97 2.71 -39.81 -16.16
C ASN A 97 2.98 -40.19 -14.70
N LEU A 98 2.54 -39.39 -13.72
CA LEU A 98 2.71 -39.68 -12.29
C LEU A 98 1.40 -40.04 -11.59
N GLY A 99 0.25 -39.59 -12.11
CA GLY A 99 -1.02 -39.67 -11.39
C GLY A 99 -1.57 -41.09 -11.18
N LYS A 100 -1.49 -41.95 -12.21
CA LYS A 100 -2.09 -43.31 -12.18
C LYS A 100 -1.54 -44.19 -11.06
N GLU A 101 -0.23 -44.12 -10.81
CA GLU A 101 0.48 -44.96 -9.83
C GLU A 101 0.89 -44.18 -8.58
N ARG A 102 0.49 -42.92 -8.48
CA ARG A 102 0.97 -41.97 -7.47
C ARG A 102 2.50 -41.95 -7.39
N GLY A 103 3.13 -41.79 -8.55
CA GLY A 103 4.59 -41.76 -8.69
C GLY A 103 5.25 -40.64 -7.88
N MET A 104 6.54 -40.80 -7.61
CA MET A 104 7.37 -39.93 -6.80
C MET A 104 8.63 -39.54 -7.56
N VAL A 105 9.02 -38.28 -7.41
CA VAL A 105 10.26 -37.73 -7.98
C VAL A 105 11.15 -37.33 -6.81
N GLU A 106 12.39 -37.83 -6.81
CA GLU A 106 13.44 -37.50 -5.86
C GLU A 106 14.56 -36.76 -6.59
N ILE A 107 14.96 -35.61 -6.07
CA ILE A 107 16.03 -34.78 -6.64
C ILE A 107 17.04 -34.47 -5.56
N THR A 108 18.27 -34.95 -5.74
CA THR A 108 19.41 -34.57 -4.91
C THR A 108 20.13 -33.40 -5.54
N LEU A 109 20.36 -32.35 -4.77
CA LEU A 109 21.04 -31.13 -5.22
C LEU A 109 22.06 -30.65 -4.19
N ARG A 110 23.03 -29.89 -4.68
CA ARG A 110 23.96 -29.07 -3.90
C ARG A 110 23.52 -27.60 -4.01
N SER A 111 23.46 -26.88 -2.90
CA SER A 111 23.03 -25.47 -2.86
C SER A 111 24.18 -24.54 -2.46
N SER A 112 24.58 -23.62 -3.34
CA SER A 112 25.58 -22.59 -3.04
C SER A 112 25.09 -21.57 -2.00
N VAL A 113 23.80 -21.25 -2.03
CA VAL A 113 23.16 -20.34 -1.05
C VAL A 113 23.16 -20.94 0.35
N MET A 114 23.08 -22.26 0.44
CA MET A 114 23.26 -23.02 1.68
C MET A 114 24.71 -23.49 1.88
N GLN A 115 25.69 -22.70 1.42
CA GLN A 115 27.13 -22.93 1.65
C GLN A 115 27.64 -24.29 1.13
N GLY A 116 27.07 -24.80 0.04
CA GLY A 116 27.47 -26.06 -0.60
C GLY A 116 26.86 -27.32 0.03
N ARG A 117 25.93 -27.20 0.98
CA ARG A 117 25.23 -28.35 1.57
C ARG A 117 24.33 -29.06 0.55
N ARG A 118 24.19 -30.37 0.71
CA ARG A 118 23.29 -31.20 -0.10
C ARG A 118 21.92 -31.36 0.55
N PHE A 119 20.91 -31.43 -0.31
CA PHE A 119 19.53 -31.67 0.06
C PHE A 119 18.88 -32.62 -0.93
N THR A 120 17.87 -33.35 -0.46
CA THR A 120 17.01 -34.17 -1.32
C THR A 120 15.59 -33.63 -1.27
N ILE A 121 15.06 -33.23 -2.42
CA ILE A 121 13.66 -32.88 -2.60
C ILE A 121 12.92 -34.14 -3.01
N SER A 122 11.90 -34.55 -2.26
CA SER A 122 11.02 -35.66 -2.61
C SER A 122 9.59 -35.16 -2.76
N ARG A 123 8.95 -35.45 -3.90
CA ARG A 123 7.55 -35.11 -4.14
C ARG A 123 6.79 -36.27 -4.76
N LYS A 124 5.84 -36.79 -3.99
CA LYS A 124 4.85 -37.77 -4.45
C LYS A 124 3.65 -37.07 -5.10
N TYR A 125 3.09 -37.66 -6.15
CA TYR A 125 1.88 -37.14 -6.79
C TYR A 125 0.75 -36.92 -5.77
N GLY A 126 0.19 -35.71 -5.78
CA GLY A 126 -0.85 -35.27 -4.84
C GLY A 126 -0.33 -34.62 -3.55
N ASN A 127 0.97 -34.71 -3.27
CA ASN A 127 1.56 -34.14 -2.05
C ASN A 127 2.35 -32.85 -2.33
N GLN A 128 2.64 -32.11 -1.26
CA GLN A 128 3.64 -31.03 -1.25
C GLN A 128 5.06 -31.61 -1.31
N PRO A 129 6.04 -30.89 -1.87
CA PRO A 129 7.43 -31.32 -1.82
C PRO A 129 7.94 -31.34 -0.38
N VAL A 130 8.75 -32.35 -0.06
CA VAL A 130 9.44 -32.48 1.23
C VAL A 130 10.94 -32.34 0.97
N VAL A 131 11.60 -31.47 1.72
CA VAL A 131 13.05 -31.30 1.67
C VAL A 131 13.67 -32.06 2.82
N VAL A 132 14.72 -32.83 2.52
CA VAL A 132 15.50 -33.60 3.48
C VAL A 132 16.96 -33.14 3.40
N ASP A 133 17.61 -32.95 4.54
CA ASP A 133 19.03 -32.60 4.61
C ASP A 133 19.96 -33.83 4.49
N GLU A 134 21.27 -33.61 4.56
CA GLU A 134 22.28 -34.68 4.48
C GLU A 134 22.18 -35.72 5.60
N GLN A 135 21.54 -35.37 6.72
CA GLN A 135 21.38 -36.23 7.90
C GLN A 135 20.08 -37.04 7.84
N GLY A 136 19.25 -36.85 6.81
CA GLY A 136 17.96 -37.50 6.68
C GLY A 136 16.84 -36.80 7.43
N ASN A 137 17.08 -35.60 7.96
CA ASN A 137 16.07 -34.83 8.69
C ASN A 137 15.24 -33.96 7.73
N VAL A 138 13.94 -33.85 8.00
CA VAL A 138 13.06 -32.93 7.26
C VAL A 138 13.47 -31.50 7.55
N SER A 139 13.74 -30.75 6.49
CA SER A 139 14.16 -29.36 6.53
C SER A 139 12.96 -28.43 6.30
N PRO A 140 12.91 -27.25 6.95
CA PRO A 140 11.84 -26.27 6.75
C PRO A 140 11.93 -25.51 5.41
N TYR A 141 13.00 -25.70 4.63
CA TYR A 141 13.19 -24.99 3.37
C TYR A 141 12.23 -25.47 2.28
N HIS A 142 11.75 -24.53 1.46
CA HIS A 142 11.08 -24.85 0.20
C HIS A 142 12.14 -25.14 -0.88
N PRO A 143 11.84 -26.00 -1.89
CA PRO A 143 12.76 -26.25 -3.00
C PRO A 143 13.34 -25.00 -3.68
N SER A 144 12.56 -23.91 -3.76
CA SER A 144 12.99 -22.62 -4.32
C SER A 144 14.07 -21.93 -3.50
N ASP A 145 14.14 -22.17 -2.19
CA ASP A 145 15.13 -21.58 -1.29
C ASP A 145 16.52 -22.20 -1.51
N LEU A 146 16.53 -23.46 -1.95
CA LEU A 146 17.75 -24.23 -2.18
C LEU A 146 18.41 -23.90 -3.52
N LEU A 147 17.61 -23.62 -4.55
CA LEU A 147 18.10 -23.31 -5.90
C LEU A 147 17.39 -22.05 -6.43
N PRO A 148 17.64 -20.88 -5.82
CA PRO A 148 16.99 -19.65 -6.23
C PRO A 148 17.39 -19.28 -7.65
N GLY A 149 16.40 -18.82 -8.43
CA GLY A 149 16.61 -18.47 -9.83
C GLY A 149 16.68 -19.65 -10.78
N ILE A 150 16.32 -20.88 -10.37
CA ILE A 150 16.15 -22.00 -11.30
C ILE A 150 15.12 -21.65 -12.39
N GLU A 151 15.50 -21.85 -13.65
CA GLU A 151 14.61 -21.60 -14.79
C GLU A 151 14.33 -22.90 -15.53
N LEU A 152 13.03 -23.21 -15.66
CA LEU A 152 12.55 -24.38 -16.40
C LEU A 152 11.64 -23.89 -17.51
N TYR A 153 11.96 -24.24 -18.75
CA TYR A 153 11.17 -23.89 -19.93
C TYR A 153 10.70 -25.16 -20.64
N GLY A 154 9.39 -25.36 -20.66
CA GLY A 154 8.72 -26.46 -21.31
C GLY A 154 8.66 -26.28 -22.82
N GLN A 155 7.95 -27.19 -23.48
CA GLN A 155 7.82 -27.18 -24.93
C GLN A 155 7.12 -25.90 -25.41
N ASN A 156 7.73 -25.20 -26.37
CA ASN A 156 7.26 -23.93 -26.95
C ASN A 156 7.05 -22.77 -25.96
N GLU A 157 7.40 -22.91 -24.68
CA GLU A 157 7.10 -21.90 -23.65
C GLU A 157 7.83 -20.59 -23.90
N ILE A 158 9.13 -20.63 -24.26
CA ILE A 158 9.91 -19.43 -24.62
C ILE A 158 9.24 -18.68 -25.77
N TYR A 159 8.77 -19.41 -26.79
CA TYR A 159 8.11 -18.81 -27.94
C TYR A 159 6.81 -18.11 -27.54
N GLU A 160 5.98 -18.74 -26.71
CA GLU A 160 4.74 -18.14 -26.21
C GLU A 160 5.00 -16.88 -25.38
N MET A 161 6.02 -16.91 -24.52
CA MET A 161 6.40 -15.77 -23.69
C MET A 161 6.83 -14.55 -24.51
N THR A 162 7.34 -14.73 -25.74
CA THR A 162 7.68 -13.59 -26.61
C THR A 162 6.46 -12.90 -27.24
N ARG A 163 5.32 -13.59 -27.32
CA ARG A 163 4.07 -13.07 -27.90
C ARG A 163 3.20 -12.32 -26.90
N ASP A 164 3.29 -12.67 -25.62
CA ASP A 164 2.57 -12.00 -24.54
C ASP A 164 3.41 -10.86 -23.95
N GLU A 165 2.83 -9.67 -23.85
CA GLU A 165 3.55 -8.47 -23.41
C GLU A 165 3.98 -8.54 -21.94
N HIS A 166 3.14 -9.13 -21.08
CA HIS A 166 3.44 -9.30 -19.68
C HIS A 166 4.59 -10.30 -19.46
N SER A 167 4.51 -11.45 -20.12
CA SER A 167 5.55 -12.49 -20.11
C SER A 167 6.87 -11.97 -20.67
N ARG A 168 6.83 -11.14 -21.72
CA ARG A 168 8.01 -10.47 -22.28
C ARG A 168 8.66 -9.52 -21.27
N SER A 169 7.85 -8.77 -20.51
CA SER A 169 8.35 -7.85 -19.48
C SER A 169 9.01 -8.62 -18.34
N GLN A 170 8.37 -9.69 -17.85
CA GLN A 170 8.94 -10.58 -16.83
C GLN A 170 10.22 -11.30 -17.29
N LEU A 171 10.35 -11.59 -18.59
CA LEU A 171 11.59 -12.15 -19.15
C LEU A 171 12.73 -11.14 -19.07
N ILE A 172 12.46 -9.87 -19.39
CA ILE A 172 13.47 -8.81 -19.39
C ILE A 172 13.85 -8.41 -17.97
N GLU A 173 12.89 -8.35 -17.04
CA GLU A 173 13.10 -7.95 -15.64
C GLU A 173 14.25 -8.70 -14.97
N ARG A 174 14.41 -9.99 -15.29
CA ARG A 174 15.49 -10.85 -14.77
C ARG A 174 16.89 -10.37 -15.09
N PHE A 175 17.03 -9.72 -16.23
CA PHE A 175 18.30 -9.23 -16.74
C PHE A 175 18.54 -7.78 -16.37
N LEU A 176 17.58 -7.12 -15.70
CA LEU A 176 17.73 -5.76 -15.24
C LEU A 176 18.61 -5.74 -13.99
N GLU A 177 19.80 -5.17 -14.15
CA GLU A 177 20.75 -4.93 -13.06
C GLU A 177 20.33 -3.64 -12.32
N GLY A 178 20.28 -3.63 -10.97
CA GLY A 178 20.08 -2.41 -10.16
C GLY A 178 19.27 -2.59 -8.87
N GLU A 179 19.21 -1.54 -8.04
CA GLU A 179 18.40 -1.47 -6.80
C GLU A 179 16.90 -1.25 -7.10
N HIS A 180 16.31 -2.01 -8.02
CA HIS A 180 14.91 -1.85 -8.42
C HIS A 180 13.93 -2.01 -7.24
N GLU A 181 14.21 -2.97 -6.36
CA GLU A 181 13.41 -3.24 -5.16
C GLU A 181 13.40 -2.06 -4.17
N ARG A 182 14.49 -1.29 -4.09
CA ARG A 182 14.58 -0.11 -3.24
C ARG A 182 13.66 1.00 -3.76
N PHE A 183 13.68 1.25 -5.07
CA PHE A 183 12.75 2.20 -5.68
C PHE A 183 11.30 1.78 -5.47
N ASP A 184 10.99 0.49 -5.62
CA ASP A 184 9.64 -0.03 -5.38
C ASP A 184 9.21 0.19 -3.92
N THR A 185 10.11 -0.05 -2.97
CA THR A 185 9.86 0.20 -1.54
C THR A 185 9.58 1.67 -1.25
N ASP A 186 10.37 2.58 -1.82
CA ASP A 186 10.20 4.03 -1.60
C ASP A 186 8.91 4.54 -2.27
N ILE A 187 8.58 4.05 -3.47
CA ILE A 187 7.30 4.34 -4.14
C ILE A 187 6.12 3.89 -3.27
N VAL A 188 6.16 2.68 -2.72
CA VAL A 188 5.10 2.16 -1.83
C VAL A 188 4.92 3.04 -0.60
N LYS A 189 6.01 3.52 0.03
CA LYS A 189 5.95 4.44 1.17
C LYS A 189 5.28 5.77 0.79
N VAL A 190 5.63 6.36 -0.35
CA VAL A 190 5.04 7.62 -0.80
C VAL A 190 3.56 7.44 -1.14
N LEU A 191 3.19 6.32 -1.76
CA LEU A 191 1.77 5.99 -2.03
C LEU A 191 0.96 5.84 -0.74
N ALA A 192 1.53 5.26 0.32
CA ALA A 192 0.89 5.18 1.62
C ALA A 192 0.63 6.58 2.22
N LYS A 193 1.64 7.47 2.19
CA LYS A 193 1.49 8.87 2.63
C LYS A 193 0.43 9.62 1.80
N LEU A 194 0.39 9.40 0.47
CA LEU A 194 -0.62 10.01 -0.42
C LEU A 194 -2.04 9.52 -0.12
N LYS A 195 -2.18 8.25 0.28
CA LYS A 195 -3.46 7.67 0.71
C LYS A 195 -3.93 8.31 2.01
N GLU A 196 -3.06 8.40 3.02
CA GLU A 196 -3.37 9.06 4.29
C GLU A 196 -3.76 10.53 4.09
N ASN A 197 -2.98 11.27 3.32
CA ASN A 197 -3.28 12.66 2.97
C ASN A 197 -4.65 12.80 2.28
N ARG A 198 -5.01 11.87 1.38
CA ARG A 198 -6.34 11.86 0.73
C ARG A 198 -7.47 11.71 1.75
N GLU A 199 -7.34 10.79 2.71
CA GLU A 199 -8.37 10.60 3.74
C GLU A 199 -8.48 11.85 4.63
N SER A 200 -7.36 12.47 5.00
CA SER A 200 -7.35 13.75 5.74
C SER A 200 -8.03 14.88 4.98
N ILE A 201 -7.77 15.02 3.68
CA ILE A 201 -8.46 16.00 2.81
C ILE A 201 -9.96 15.73 2.77
N LYS A 202 -10.37 14.46 2.58
CA LYS A 202 -11.80 14.08 2.52
C LYS A 202 -12.54 14.43 3.82
N ARG A 203 -11.94 14.11 4.98
CA ARG A 203 -12.50 14.47 6.29
C ARG A 203 -12.60 15.98 6.46
N ALA A 204 -11.56 16.71 6.08
CA ALA A 204 -11.53 18.17 6.17
C ALA A 204 -12.59 18.83 5.28
N LEU A 205 -12.80 18.33 4.06
CA LEU A 205 -13.83 18.80 3.14
C LEU A 205 -15.23 18.52 3.67
N SER A 206 -15.51 17.29 4.13
CA SER A 206 -16.82 16.95 4.72
C SER A 206 -17.17 17.88 5.89
N GLN A 207 -16.23 18.10 6.81
CA GLN A 207 -16.43 19.02 7.93
C GLN A 207 -16.62 20.47 7.48
N LYS A 208 -15.96 20.87 6.39
CA LYS A 208 -16.13 22.20 5.80
C LYS A 208 -17.53 22.34 5.21
N ASP A 209 -18.02 21.36 4.46
CA ASP A 209 -19.35 21.38 3.84
C ASP A 209 -20.46 21.48 4.91
N ASP A 210 -20.33 20.71 6.00
CA ASP A 210 -21.26 20.77 7.14
C ASP A 210 -21.28 22.18 7.79
N LEU A 211 -20.10 22.79 7.97
CA LEU A 211 -19.97 24.14 8.53
C LEU A 211 -20.46 25.23 7.55
N GLU A 212 -20.22 25.08 6.24
CA GLU A 212 -20.70 26.02 5.21
C GLU A 212 -22.23 26.04 5.16
N ALA A 213 -22.88 24.87 5.21
CA ALA A 213 -24.34 24.77 5.21
C ALA A 213 -25.01 25.47 6.40
N GLU A 214 -24.32 25.54 7.55
CA GLU A 214 -24.79 26.31 8.71
C GLU A 214 -24.54 27.81 8.55
N VAL A 215 -23.36 28.20 8.06
CA VAL A 215 -22.98 29.59 7.84
C VAL A 215 -23.83 30.24 6.74
N GLU A 216 -24.24 29.50 5.71
CA GLU A 216 -25.09 30.00 4.62
C GLU A 216 -26.49 30.41 5.10
N ARG A 217 -26.93 29.94 6.28
CA ARG A 217 -28.19 30.38 6.89
C ARG A 217 -28.07 31.77 7.53
N LEU A 218 -26.86 32.21 7.87
CA LEU A 218 -26.61 33.44 8.61
C LEU A 218 -27.18 34.70 7.93
N PRO A 219 -27.02 34.93 6.61
CA PRO A 219 -27.58 36.11 5.96
C PRO A 219 -29.11 36.19 6.08
N LYS A 220 -29.82 35.06 5.96
CA LYS A 220 -31.28 34.99 6.11
C LYS A 220 -31.70 35.31 7.55
N LEU A 221 -30.99 34.77 8.54
CA LEU A 221 -31.25 35.04 9.95
C LEU A 221 -30.99 36.52 10.31
N LEU A 222 -29.90 37.10 9.77
CA LEU A 222 -29.57 38.51 9.96
C LEU A 222 -30.65 39.43 9.35
N ASP A 223 -31.20 39.08 8.18
CA ASP A 223 -32.29 39.85 7.58
C ASP A 223 -33.60 39.76 8.39
N GLN A 224 -33.98 38.55 8.82
CA GLN A 224 -35.10 38.36 9.73
C GLN A 224 -34.92 39.19 11.02
N ALA A 225 -33.70 39.23 11.58
CA ALA A 225 -33.43 39.98 12.79
C ALA A 225 -33.60 41.50 12.58
N LYS A 226 -33.21 42.03 11.41
CA LYS A 226 -33.46 43.43 11.04
C LYS A 226 -34.95 43.76 10.98
N GLN A 227 -35.79 42.86 10.45
CA GLN A 227 -37.24 43.07 10.37
C GLN A 227 -37.86 43.24 11.77
N TYR A 228 -37.39 42.48 12.77
CA TYR A 228 -37.81 42.65 14.17
C TYR A 228 -37.28 43.93 14.82
N GLN A 229 -36.11 44.44 14.42
CA GLN A 229 -35.58 45.72 14.92
C GLN A 229 -36.42 46.93 14.49
N VAL A 230 -37.04 46.87 13.31
CA VAL A 230 -37.94 47.91 12.79
C VAL A 230 -39.23 48.02 13.62
N LEU A 231 -39.63 46.95 14.33
CA LEU A 231 -40.79 46.93 15.22
C LEU A 231 -40.56 47.61 16.58
N GLY A 232 -39.41 48.26 16.79
CA GLY A 232 -39.16 49.11 17.96
C GLY A 232 -38.71 48.37 19.23
N ILE A 233 -38.33 47.10 19.14
CA ILE A 233 -38.05 46.23 20.31
C ILE A 233 -36.60 46.43 20.87
N ASN A 234 -35.97 47.57 20.62
CA ASN A 234 -34.51 47.66 20.48
C ASN A 234 -33.65 47.73 21.75
N GLU A 235 -34.13 48.23 22.89
CA GLU A 235 -33.21 48.50 24.03
C GLU A 235 -33.06 47.32 24.99
N LYS A 236 -34.16 46.72 25.44
CA LYS A 236 -34.12 45.58 26.39
C LYS A 236 -33.57 44.29 25.75
N LEU A 237 -33.58 44.17 24.41
CA LEU A 237 -33.16 42.97 23.68
C LEU A 237 -31.67 42.90 23.33
N LYS A 238 -30.91 44.01 23.47
CA LYS A 238 -29.45 44.03 23.23
C LYS A 238 -28.66 43.16 24.21
N ILE A 239 -29.28 42.73 25.31
CA ILE A 239 -28.65 41.84 26.29
C ILE A 239 -28.68 40.38 25.85
N ILE A 240 -29.60 39.97 24.96
CA ILE A 240 -29.70 38.58 24.48
C ILE A 240 -28.43 38.11 23.77
N PRO A 241 -27.84 38.85 22.81
CA PRO A 241 -26.58 38.42 22.18
C PRO A 241 -25.42 38.37 23.18
N LYS A 242 -25.45 39.21 24.22
CA LYS A 242 -24.41 39.23 25.26
C LYS A 242 -24.54 37.99 26.16
N LEU A 243 -25.75 37.66 26.61
CA LEU A 243 -26.02 36.46 27.40
C LEU A 243 -25.72 35.18 26.62
N GLU A 244 -26.06 35.12 25.33
CA GLU A 244 -25.73 33.96 24.51
C GLU A 244 -24.22 33.83 24.31
N LYS A 245 -23.51 34.94 24.12
CA LYS A 245 -22.05 34.96 24.06
C LYS A 245 -21.43 34.49 25.38
N GLU A 246 -21.97 34.88 26.53
CA GLU A 246 -21.55 34.36 27.84
C GLU A 246 -21.77 32.85 27.97
N LYS A 247 -22.93 32.33 27.53
CA LYS A 247 -23.22 30.89 27.50
C LYS A 247 -22.20 30.14 26.64
N GLN A 248 -21.94 30.61 25.43
CA GLN A 248 -20.93 30.01 24.55
C GLN A 248 -19.51 30.03 25.13
N LEU A 249 -19.12 31.14 25.78
CA LEU A 249 -17.82 31.22 26.44
C LEU A 249 -17.71 30.21 27.59
N ASN A 250 -18.80 30.02 28.35
CA ASN A 250 -18.87 29.04 29.43
C ASN A 250 -18.83 27.59 28.91
N ASP A 251 -19.54 27.30 27.83
CA ASP A 251 -19.51 25.99 27.16
C ASP A 251 -18.09 25.71 26.63
N ARG A 252 -17.44 26.72 26.02
CA ARG A 252 -16.06 26.60 25.53
C ARG A 252 -15.05 26.36 26.65
N VAL A 253 -15.21 26.98 27.82
CA VAL A 253 -14.35 26.70 28.99
C VAL A 253 -14.46 25.24 29.40
N SER A 254 -15.67 24.68 29.37
CA SER A 254 -15.92 23.28 29.69
C SER A 254 -15.37 22.33 28.61
N GLU A 255 -15.51 22.68 27.33
CA GLU A 255 -14.90 21.95 26.22
C GLU A 255 -13.37 21.94 26.29
N ASP A 256 -12.73 23.08 26.58
CA ASP A 256 -11.27 23.16 26.67
C ASP A 256 -10.74 22.31 27.84
N ALA A 257 -11.45 22.24 28.97
CA ALA A 257 -11.13 21.32 30.06
C ALA A 257 -11.25 19.84 29.63
N ASN A 258 -12.31 19.49 28.89
CA ASN A 258 -12.50 18.13 28.36
C ASN A 258 -11.45 17.77 27.30
N ARG A 259 -11.05 18.70 26.43
CA ARG A 259 -9.97 18.45 25.45
C ARG A 259 -8.64 18.09 26.12
N VAL A 260 -8.34 18.68 27.27
CA VAL A 260 -7.15 18.31 28.05
C VAL A 260 -7.30 16.90 28.62
N LYS A 261 -8.49 16.49 29.08
CA LYS A 261 -8.75 15.10 29.50
C LYS A 261 -8.55 14.12 28.36
N ASP A 262 -9.11 14.39 27.19
CA ASP A 262 -8.97 13.53 26.01
C ASP A 262 -7.49 13.41 25.59
N ALA A 263 -6.73 14.51 25.67
CA ALA A 263 -5.29 14.51 25.37
C ALA A 263 -4.49 13.67 26.39
N ILE A 264 -4.86 13.71 27.67
CA ILE A 264 -4.27 12.86 28.71
C ILE A 264 -4.55 11.38 28.42
N GLU A 265 -5.78 11.02 28.04
CA GLU A 265 -6.13 9.65 27.66
C GLU A 265 -5.34 9.16 26.44
N MET A 266 -5.27 9.96 25.37
CA MET A 266 -4.45 9.63 24.20
C MET A 266 -2.96 9.43 24.55
N LEU A 267 -2.44 10.22 25.49
CA LEU A 267 -1.05 10.09 25.94
C LEU A 267 -0.83 8.82 26.76
N LYS A 268 -1.82 8.38 27.57
CA LYS A 268 -1.79 7.08 28.27
C LYS A 268 -1.71 5.91 27.31
N ASP A 269 -2.52 5.94 26.24
CA ASP A 269 -2.56 4.86 25.24
C ASP A 269 -1.28 4.79 24.40
N SER A 270 -0.50 5.88 24.35
CA SER A 270 0.75 5.99 23.59
C SER A 270 2.00 5.62 24.40
N LEU A 271 1.85 5.12 25.64
CA LEU A 271 3.00 4.76 26.49
C LEU A 271 3.78 3.57 25.92
N PRO A 272 5.12 3.54 26.10
CA PRO A 272 5.94 2.42 25.65
C PRO A 272 5.48 1.09 26.25
N ASP A 273 5.42 0.05 25.42
CA ASP A 273 5.26 -1.33 25.86
C ASP A 273 6.59 -2.09 25.72
N THR A 274 7.14 -2.51 26.86
CA THR A 274 8.43 -3.20 26.96
C THR A 274 8.31 -4.73 26.90
N VAL A 275 7.11 -5.27 26.61
CA VAL A 275 6.87 -6.73 26.49
C VAL A 275 7.80 -7.40 25.47
N PHE A 276 8.15 -6.73 24.37
CA PHE A 276 9.08 -7.26 23.36
C PHE A 276 10.52 -7.42 23.88
N LEU A 277 10.87 -6.79 25.00
CA LEU A 277 12.16 -6.92 25.72
C LEU A 277 12.01 -7.80 26.99
N SER A 278 11.11 -8.78 26.96
CA SER A 278 10.94 -9.73 28.05
C SER A 278 12.19 -10.60 28.26
N ASN A 279 12.39 -11.10 29.49
CA ASN A 279 13.53 -11.97 29.80
C ASN A 279 13.61 -13.19 28.86
N ALA A 280 12.47 -13.77 28.48
CA ALA A 280 12.40 -14.89 27.55
C ALA A 280 12.86 -14.53 26.12
N ALA A 281 12.58 -13.30 25.67
CA ALA A 281 13.05 -12.81 24.36
C ALA A 281 14.55 -12.50 24.36
N LEU A 282 15.13 -12.19 25.53
CA LEU A 282 16.51 -11.75 25.66
C LEU A 282 17.50 -12.88 26.02
N ASP A 283 17.03 -14.02 26.55
CA ASP A 283 17.88 -15.07 27.17
C ASP A 283 18.96 -15.65 26.23
N THR A 284 18.69 -15.67 24.93
CA THR A 284 19.58 -16.28 23.92
C THR A 284 20.36 -15.25 23.08
N LEU A 285 20.22 -13.95 23.37
CA LEU A 285 20.82 -12.90 22.56
C LEU A 285 22.26 -12.58 23.02
N PRO A 286 23.19 -12.37 22.08
CA PRO A 286 24.62 -12.18 22.39
C PRO A 286 24.91 -10.92 23.22
N HIS A 287 24.02 -9.94 23.21
CA HIS A 287 24.14 -8.67 23.93
C HIS A 287 22.90 -8.39 24.78
N ALA A 288 22.31 -9.45 25.37
CA ALA A 288 21.10 -9.36 26.20
C ALA A 288 21.19 -8.27 27.28
N ASP A 289 22.37 -8.05 27.87
CA ASP A 289 22.54 -7.06 28.92
C ASP A 289 22.39 -5.61 28.43
N LEU A 290 22.80 -5.30 27.17
CA LEU A 290 22.54 -3.98 26.57
C LEU A 290 21.05 -3.78 26.28
N LEU A 291 20.35 -4.85 25.87
CA LEU A 291 18.90 -4.80 25.64
C LEU A 291 18.10 -4.68 26.95
N LYS A 292 18.59 -5.29 28.04
CA LYS A 292 18.05 -5.04 29.39
C LYS A 292 18.24 -3.58 29.79
N GLN A 293 19.41 -2.98 29.53
CA GLN A 293 19.61 -1.55 29.78
C GLN A 293 18.65 -0.68 28.95
N GLN A 294 18.39 -1.02 27.68
CA GLN A 294 17.39 -0.32 26.87
C GLN A 294 15.97 -0.47 27.43
N ARG A 295 15.62 -1.66 27.92
CA ARG A 295 14.36 -1.90 28.63
C ARG A 295 14.28 -1.03 29.88
N ASP A 296 15.32 -0.98 30.70
CA ASP A 296 15.34 -0.16 31.92
C ASP A 296 15.15 1.33 31.59
N VAL A 297 15.75 1.82 30.50
CA VAL A 297 15.55 3.20 30.02
C VAL A 297 14.10 3.46 29.59
N LEU A 298 13.48 2.52 28.87
CA LEU A 298 12.08 2.64 28.44
C LEU A 298 11.10 2.49 29.62
N ASP A 299 11.38 1.60 30.56
CA ASP A 299 10.59 1.42 31.79
C ASP A 299 10.70 2.68 32.67
N ALA A 300 11.89 3.28 32.79
CA ALA A 300 12.08 4.55 33.49
C ALA A 300 11.35 5.71 32.79
N LEU A 301 11.38 5.78 31.46
CA LEU A 301 10.60 6.76 30.69
C LEU A 301 9.10 6.58 30.94
N LYS A 302 8.60 5.34 30.88
CA LYS A 302 7.20 5.01 31.14
C LYS A 302 6.78 5.43 32.55
N ALA A 303 7.59 5.10 33.56
CA ALA A 303 7.32 5.49 34.94
C ALA A 303 7.32 7.01 35.13
N GLY A 304 8.31 7.71 34.54
CA GLY A 304 8.39 9.17 34.61
C GLY A 304 7.20 9.87 33.94
N VAL A 305 6.79 9.42 32.75
CA VAL A 305 5.60 9.95 32.07
C VAL A 305 4.33 9.62 32.86
N HIS A 306 4.23 8.43 33.46
CA HIS A 306 3.07 8.06 34.29
C HIS A 306 2.91 8.98 35.51
N GLN A 307 4.01 9.29 36.20
CA GLN A 307 3.99 10.23 37.33
C GLN A 307 3.56 11.64 36.91
N VAL A 308 3.99 12.12 35.73
CA VAL A 308 3.55 13.41 35.19
C VAL A 308 2.07 13.36 34.78
N LEU A 309 1.59 12.25 34.22
CA LEU A 309 0.18 12.06 33.89
C LEU A 309 -0.71 12.16 35.13
N GLU A 310 -0.33 11.53 36.24
CA GLU A 310 -1.06 11.67 37.52
C GLU A 310 -1.12 13.14 37.98
N GLN A 311 -0.02 13.89 37.83
CA GLN A 311 0.00 15.32 38.16
C GLN A 311 -0.91 16.14 37.24
N LEU A 312 -0.91 15.86 35.93
CA LEU A 312 -1.77 16.51 34.96
C LEU A 312 -3.26 16.23 35.25
N GLU A 313 -3.61 15.00 35.62
CA GLU A 313 -4.96 14.64 36.03
C GLU A 313 -5.41 15.40 37.27
N GLN A 314 -4.54 15.53 38.27
CA GLN A 314 -4.85 16.32 39.45
C GLN A 314 -5.06 17.81 39.11
N LEU A 315 -4.27 18.37 38.20
CA LEU A 315 -4.46 19.75 37.74
C LEU A 315 -5.82 19.94 37.06
N VAL A 316 -6.26 18.97 36.24
CA VAL A 316 -7.58 19.02 35.60
C VAL A 316 -8.70 18.88 36.63
N VAL A 317 -8.57 17.95 37.57
CA VAL A 317 -9.55 17.76 38.67
C VAL A 317 -9.67 19.03 39.52
N ASP A 318 -8.55 19.68 39.85
CA ASP A 318 -8.56 20.91 40.62
C ASP A 318 -9.08 22.11 39.83
N ALA A 319 -8.82 22.17 38.52
CA ALA A 319 -9.45 23.14 37.62
C ALA A 319 -10.97 22.96 37.60
N ASP A 320 -11.46 21.73 37.44
CA ASP A 320 -12.90 21.41 37.46
C ASP A 320 -13.54 21.82 38.80
N LYS A 321 -12.90 21.49 39.94
CA LYS A 321 -13.38 21.91 41.28
C LYS A 321 -13.49 23.43 41.41
N ARG A 322 -12.55 24.19 40.86
CA ARG A 322 -12.54 25.66 40.90
C ARG A 322 -13.54 26.28 39.93
N LEU A 323 -13.75 25.66 38.76
CA LEU A 323 -14.71 26.11 37.76
C LEU A 323 -16.16 25.83 38.17
N LEU A 324 -16.42 24.73 38.87
CA LEU A 324 -17.77 24.32 39.30
C LEU A 324 -18.59 25.41 40.02
N PRO A 325 -18.08 26.07 41.09
CA PRO A 325 -18.83 27.14 41.76
C PRO A 325 -18.98 28.39 40.90
N VAL A 326 -17.99 28.70 40.05
CA VAL A 326 -18.04 29.84 39.12
C VAL A 326 -19.13 29.60 38.07
N ASN A 327 -19.19 28.39 37.51
CA ASN A 327 -20.21 27.99 36.54
C ASN A 327 -21.61 28.03 37.18
N GLN A 328 -21.77 27.53 38.40
CA GLN A 328 -23.05 27.59 39.12
C GLN A 328 -23.52 29.03 39.34
N LEU A 329 -22.61 29.92 39.79
CA LEU A 329 -22.92 31.33 40.00
C LEU A 329 -23.29 32.02 38.68
N LEU A 330 -22.56 31.74 37.61
CA LEU A 330 -22.80 32.28 36.27
C LEU A 330 -24.16 31.83 35.73
N VAL A 331 -24.48 30.54 35.83
CA VAL A 331 -25.79 29.98 35.42
C VAL A 331 -26.94 30.63 36.19
N GLU A 332 -26.78 30.84 37.50
CA GLU A 332 -27.81 31.49 38.30
C GLU A 332 -28.01 32.97 37.91
N LYS A 333 -26.92 33.70 37.65
CA LYS A 333 -26.99 35.08 37.14
C LYS A 333 -27.66 35.15 35.77
N GLN A 334 -27.32 34.23 34.87
CA GLN A 334 -27.96 34.12 33.56
C GLN A 334 -29.45 33.81 33.68
N ARG A 335 -29.86 32.94 34.63
CA ARG A 335 -31.25 32.60 34.89
C ARG A 335 -32.07 33.81 35.34
N ILE A 336 -31.52 34.63 36.24
CA ILE A 336 -32.16 35.87 36.70
C ILE A 336 -32.38 36.84 35.52
N GLU A 337 -31.36 37.00 34.68
CA GLU A 337 -31.43 37.90 33.51
C GLU A 337 -32.41 37.38 32.45
N GLU A 338 -32.48 36.06 32.22
CA GLU A 338 -33.47 35.42 31.35
C GLU A 338 -34.90 35.60 31.88
N GLN A 339 -35.11 35.56 33.19
CA GLN A 339 -36.42 35.79 33.80
C GLN A 339 -36.83 37.28 33.72
N SER A 340 -35.87 38.20 33.82
CA SER A 340 -36.08 39.64 33.57
C SER A 340 -36.49 39.89 32.11
N LEU A 341 -35.83 39.22 31.15
CA LEU A 341 -36.19 39.26 29.73
C LEU A 341 -37.60 38.74 29.46
N GLU A 342 -37.98 37.62 30.08
CA GLU A 342 -39.31 37.04 29.91
C GLU A 342 -40.43 37.96 30.43
N ASN A 343 -40.18 38.67 31.52
CA ASN A 343 -41.09 39.70 32.01
C ASN A 343 -41.14 40.91 31.08
N ALA A 344 -40.00 41.34 30.51
CA ALA A 344 -39.96 42.40 29.51
C ALA A 344 -40.74 42.04 28.23
N PHE A 345 -40.83 40.76 27.85
CA PHE A 345 -41.63 40.34 26.69
C PHE A 345 -43.14 40.50 26.91
N LYS A 346 -43.61 40.50 28.16
CA LYS A 346 -45.03 40.73 28.48
C LYS A 346 -45.46 42.18 28.24
N GLU A 347 -44.52 43.12 28.23
CA GLU A 347 -44.78 44.56 28.02
C GLU A 347 -44.84 44.93 26.52
N ILE A 348 -44.51 44.00 25.61
CA ILE A 348 -44.51 44.25 24.16
C ILE A 348 -45.96 44.25 23.64
N PRO A 349 -46.41 45.29 22.90
CA PRO A 349 -47.75 45.35 22.32
C PRO A 349 -48.02 44.19 21.36
N THR A 350 -49.26 43.69 21.34
CA THR A 350 -49.72 42.71 20.38
C THR A 350 -49.57 43.27 18.97
N ASN A 351 -48.80 42.61 18.11
CA ASN A 351 -48.54 43.06 16.75
C ASN A 351 -48.77 41.88 15.79
N GLN A 352 -49.47 42.12 14.68
CA GLN A 352 -49.79 41.10 13.66
C GLN A 352 -50.43 39.80 14.22
N GLY A 353 -51.31 39.91 15.23
CA GLY A 353 -52.01 38.74 15.80
C GLY A 353 -51.16 37.82 16.67
N LYS A 354 -49.88 38.14 16.92
CA LYS A 354 -49.01 37.43 17.87
C LYS A 354 -48.89 38.22 19.17
N THR A 355 -48.83 37.51 20.29
CA THR A 355 -48.60 38.12 21.61
C THR A 355 -47.16 38.63 21.72
N GLY A 356 -46.92 39.69 22.50
CA GLY A 356 -45.58 40.19 22.78
C GLY A 356 -44.60 39.12 23.28
N ARG A 357 -45.11 38.14 24.04
CA ARG A 357 -44.36 36.97 24.52
C ARG A 357 -43.90 36.04 23.40
N GLN A 358 -44.76 35.81 22.39
CA GLN A 358 -44.41 34.99 21.22
C GLN A 358 -43.37 35.70 20.34
N ILE A 359 -43.54 37.01 20.10
CA ILE A 359 -42.60 37.81 19.31
C ILE A 359 -41.22 37.86 19.99
N GLY A 360 -41.18 38.08 21.30
CA GLY A 360 -39.95 38.07 22.09
C GLY A 360 -39.23 36.72 22.08
N ALA A 361 -39.96 35.61 22.21
CA ALA A 361 -39.39 34.26 22.19
C ALA A 361 -38.86 33.85 20.80
N GLU A 362 -39.58 34.19 19.72
CA GLU A 362 -39.12 33.96 18.33
C GLU A 362 -37.84 34.75 18.04
N TYR A 363 -37.81 36.03 18.42
CA TYR A 363 -36.63 36.87 18.22
C TYR A 363 -35.46 36.48 19.13
N GLN A 364 -35.71 36.04 20.37
CA GLN A 364 -34.68 35.47 21.23
C GLN A 364 -34.04 34.24 20.57
N THR A 365 -34.86 33.31 20.07
CA THR A 365 -34.39 32.11 19.37
C THR A 365 -33.55 32.48 18.15
N LEU A 366 -33.99 33.47 17.38
CA LEU A 366 -33.28 33.99 16.22
C LEU A 366 -31.90 34.57 16.58
N LEU A 367 -31.83 35.42 17.61
CA LEU A 367 -30.56 35.99 18.08
C LEU A 367 -29.61 34.92 18.63
N LYS A 368 -30.15 33.91 19.33
CA LYS A 368 -29.36 32.75 19.79
C LYS A 368 -28.71 32.02 18.61
N GLN A 369 -29.48 31.71 17.58
CA GLN A 369 -28.97 31.07 16.36
C GLN A 369 -27.88 31.90 15.67
N ILE A 370 -28.08 33.22 15.56
CA ILE A 370 -27.09 34.13 14.94
C ILE A 370 -25.77 34.09 15.69
N GLU A 371 -25.78 34.25 17.02
CA GLU A 371 -24.53 34.24 17.80
C GLU A 371 -23.89 32.85 17.83
N GLN A 372 -24.65 31.75 17.72
CA GLN A 372 -24.09 30.38 17.60
C GLN A 372 -23.39 30.13 16.26
N ILE A 373 -23.89 30.72 15.17
CA ILE A 373 -23.32 30.54 13.83
C ILE A 373 -22.15 31.50 13.59
N ARG A 374 -22.15 32.69 14.19
CA ARG A 374 -21.11 33.70 14.01
C ARG A 374 -19.66 33.20 14.22
N PRO A 375 -19.30 32.50 15.32
CA PRO A 375 -17.94 31.99 15.50
C PRO A 375 -17.56 30.93 14.45
N LYS A 376 -18.55 30.23 13.87
CA LYS A 376 -18.32 29.23 12.83
C LYS A 376 -17.78 29.85 11.54
N GLN A 377 -17.99 31.14 11.28
CA GLN A 377 -17.36 31.84 10.15
C GLN A 377 -15.83 31.87 10.28
N THR A 378 -15.31 32.15 11.48
CA THR A 378 -13.87 32.14 11.75
C THR A 378 -13.32 30.71 11.71
N THR A 379 -14.07 29.75 12.26
CA THR A 379 -13.71 28.32 12.19
C THR A 379 -13.66 27.84 10.73
N LEU A 380 -14.60 28.27 9.90
CA LEU A 380 -14.63 27.96 8.47
C LEU A 380 -13.38 28.48 7.75
N GLN A 381 -12.96 29.71 8.04
CA GLN A 381 -11.73 30.29 7.48
C GLN A 381 -10.48 29.50 7.92
N ASN A 382 -10.41 29.11 9.20
CA ASN A 382 -9.33 28.25 9.71
C ASN A 382 -9.35 26.85 9.07
N ARG A 383 -10.54 26.31 8.79
CA ARG A 383 -10.67 25.02 8.11
C ARG A 383 -10.21 25.10 6.66
N GLN A 384 -10.51 26.21 5.98
CA GLN A 384 -10.04 26.46 4.62
C GLN A 384 -8.50 26.51 4.58
N SER A 385 -7.85 27.22 5.50
CA SER A 385 -6.39 27.29 5.53
C SER A 385 -5.75 25.92 5.82
N GLN A 386 -6.37 25.10 6.66
CA GLN A 386 -5.93 23.72 6.90
C GLN A 386 -6.06 22.85 5.63
N ILE A 387 -7.15 23.00 4.87
CA ILE A 387 -7.35 22.30 3.59
C ILE A 387 -6.27 22.73 2.58
N ASP A 388 -5.97 24.03 2.49
CA ASP A 388 -4.94 24.55 1.60
C ASP A 388 -3.56 23.96 1.94
N GLU A 389 -3.25 23.82 3.22
CA GLU A 389 -2.00 23.19 3.68
C GLU A 389 -1.94 21.70 3.34
N LEU A 390 -3.03 20.96 3.53
CA LEU A 390 -3.11 19.55 3.10
C LEU A 390 -2.90 19.39 1.59
N TYR A 391 -3.41 20.32 0.77
CA TYR A 391 -3.16 20.33 -0.67
C TYR A 391 -1.72 20.69 -1.03
N LYS A 392 -1.05 21.59 -0.29
CA LYS A 392 0.40 21.84 -0.47
C LYS A 392 1.23 20.59 -0.15
N GLN A 393 0.92 19.93 0.96
CA GLN A 393 1.56 18.65 1.31
C GLN A 393 1.34 17.60 0.22
N ARG A 394 0.11 17.51 -0.32
CA ARG A 394 -0.20 16.62 -1.44
C ARG A 394 0.67 16.88 -2.67
N LYS A 395 0.86 18.15 -3.04
CA LYS A 395 1.73 18.53 -4.17
C LYS A 395 3.18 18.10 -3.94
N LYS A 396 3.69 18.26 -2.71
CA LYS A 396 5.04 17.80 -2.34
C LYS A 396 5.19 16.28 -2.46
N LEU A 397 4.22 15.53 -1.97
CA LEU A 397 4.21 14.05 -2.07
C LEU A 397 4.10 13.56 -3.52
N LEU A 398 3.33 14.26 -4.37
CA LEU A 398 3.26 13.94 -5.80
C LEU A 398 4.61 14.20 -6.51
N LEU A 399 5.32 15.26 -6.13
CA LEU A 399 6.67 15.52 -6.64
C LEU A 399 7.67 14.45 -6.20
N GLU A 400 7.61 14.04 -4.92
CA GLU A 400 8.44 12.94 -4.40
C GLU A 400 8.17 11.62 -5.16
N LEU A 401 6.89 11.33 -5.43
CA LEU A 401 6.50 10.17 -6.25
C LEU A 401 7.11 10.23 -7.66
N ASP A 402 6.98 11.37 -8.34
CA ASP A 402 7.52 11.58 -9.70
C ASP A 402 9.05 11.44 -9.75
N GLN A 403 9.74 11.92 -8.72
CA GLN A 403 11.19 11.75 -8.59
C GLN A 403 11.57 10.26 -8.48
N HIS A 404 10.87 9.49 -7.64
CA HIS A 404 11.13 8.05 -7.49
C HIS A 404 10.78 7.25 -8.75
N THR A 405 9.65 7.52 -9.40
CA THR A 405 9.25 6.84 -10.64
C THR A 405 10.19 7.17 -11.79
N SER A 406 10.60 8.44 -11.91
CA SER A 406 11.59 8.88 -12.92
C SER A 406 12.97 8.27 -12.68
N ALA A 407 13.44 8.22 -11.42
CA ALA A 407 14.70 7.57 -11.08
C ALA A 407 14.69 6.08 -11.41
N ARG A 408 13.60 5.37 -11.08
CA ARG A 408 13.37 3.97 -11.43
C ARG A 408 13.39 3.76 -12.95
N ALA A 409 12.63 4.56 -13.70
CA ALA A 409 12.60 4.48 -15.16
C ALA A 409 13.98 4.71 -15.78
N SER A 410 14.72 5.71 -15.30
CA SER A 410 16.09 6.01 -15.74
C SER A 410 17.06 4.85 -15.45
N SER A 411 16.95 4.24 -14.28
CA SER A 411 17.73 3.05 -13.91
C SER A 411 17.44 1.88 -14.87
N ILE A 412 16.17 1.55 -15.10
CA ILE A 412 15.77 0.47 -16.03
C ILE A 412 16.25 0.78 -17.45
N LEU A 413 16.09 2.02 -17.94
CA LEU A 413 16.54 2.42 -19.28
C LEU A 413 18.05 2.23 -19.46
N LYS A 414 18.87 2.51 -18.43
CA LYS A 414 20.31 2.25 -18.47
C LYS A 414 20.60 0.75 -18.60
N SER A 415 19.91 -0.08 -17.82
CA SER A 415 20.05 -1.55 -17.86
C SER A 415 19.63 -2.12 -19.22
N VAL A 416 18.50 -1.65 -19.77
CA VAL A 416 18.01 -2.03 -21.11
C VAL A 416 19.01 -1.64 -22.22
N ARG A 417 19.62 -0.45 -22.14
CA ARG A 417 20.67 -0.03 -23.10
C ARG A 417 21.90 -0.92 -23.02
N ARG A 418 22.34 -1.28 -21.80
CA ARG A 418 23.47 -2.20 -21.59
C ARG A 418 23.18 -3.59 -22.17
N LEU A 419 21.98 -4.13 -21.91
CA LEU A 419 21.53 -5.40 -22.46
C LEU A 419 21.50 -5.38 -23.98
N THR A 420 20.92 -4.33 -24.57
CA THR A 420 20.87 -4.17 -26.04
C THR A 420 22.28 -4.17 -26.66
N ARG A 421 23.28 -3.57 -25.98
CA ARG A 421 24.68 -3.59 -26.43
C ARG A 421 25.29 -5.00 -26.31
N LYS A 422 25.05 -5.72 -25.21
CA LYS A 422 25.52 -7.11 -25.02
C LYS A 422 24.94 -8.08 -26.05
N LEU A 423 23.75 -7.80 -26.57
CA LEU A 423 23.07 -8.65 -27.57
C LEU A 423 23.51 -8.39 -29.02
N GLU A 424 24.54 -7.53 -29.24
CA GLU A 424 25.22 -7.35 -30.53
C GLU A 424 24.27 -7.19 -31.73
N GLN A 425 23.23 -6.36 -31.58
CA GLN A 425 22.21 -6.08 -32.62
C GLN A 425 21.31 -7.25 -33.03
N LYS A 426 21.43 -8.44 -32.43
CA LYS A 426 20.51 -9.57 -32.70
C LYS A 426 19.10 -9.30 -32.18
N VAL A 427 18.99 -8.54 -31.09
CA VAL A 427 17.73 -8.13 -30.47
C VAL A 427 17.83 -6.68 -30.00
N ARG A 428 16.85 -5.85 -30.35
CA ARG A 428 16.73 -4.47 -29.88
C ARG A 428 15.62 -4.37 -28.83
N LEU A 429 15.99 -3.98 -27.61
CA LEU A 429 15.03 -3.79 -26.53
C LEU A 429 14.65 -2.30 -26.43
N THR A 430 13.35 -2.04 -26.33
CA THR A 430 12.80 -0.69 -26.10
C THR A 430 11.89 -0.74 -24.90
N LEU A 431 12.12 0.17 -23.95
CA LEU A 431 11.24 0.38 -22.80
C LEU A 431 10.45 1.66 -23.02
N GLN A 432 9.15 1.58 -22.85
CA GLN A 432 8.28 2.75 -22.70
C GLN A 432 7.95 2.92 -21.21
N PRO A 433 8.55 3.91 -20.52
CA PRO A 433 8.16 4.23 -19.14
C PRO A 433 6.66 4.47 -19.05
N GLU A 434 6.03 3.94 -17.99
CA GLU A 434 4.59 4.10 -17.75
C GLU A 434 3.69 3.64 -18.92
N GLY A 435 4.17 2.71 -19.76
CA GLY A 435 3.43 2.21 -20.93
C GLY A 435 2.22 1.35 -20.57
N ASN A 436 2.30 0.55 -19.51
CA ASN A 436 1.17 -0.27 -19.07
C ASN A 436 0.18 0.55 -18.23
N ARG A 437 -0.85 1.09 -18.90
CA ARG A 437 -1.93 1.87 -18.28
C ARG A 437 -3.23 1.08 -18.12
N GLN A 438 -3.21 -0.24 -18.34
CA GLN A 438 -4.42 -1.07 -18.34
C GLN A 438 -5.15 -1.04 -16.99
N ALA A 439 -4.40 -1.06 -15.88
CA ALA A 439 -4.99 -0.96 -14.55
C ALA A 439 -5.78 0.34 -14.34
N PHE A 440 -5.28 1.44 -14.90
CA PHE A 440 -5.94 2.74 -14.83
C PHE A 440 -7.18 2.81 -15.76
N VAL A 441 -7.10 2.25 -16.96
CA VAL A 441 -8.28 2.11 -17.86
C VAL A 441 -9.37 1.26 -17.21
N ASN A 442 -9.00 0.17 -16.56
CA ASN A 442 -9.93 -0.69 -15.82
C ASN A 442 -10.59 0.07 -14.67
N PHE A 443 -9.82 0.88 -13.93
CA PHE A 443 -10.35 1.75 -12.89
C PHE A 443 -11.38 2.75 -13.43
N LEU A 444 -11.06 3.47 -14.51
CA LEU A 444 -11.99 4.43 -15.12
C LEU A 444 -13.26 3.76 -15.66
N SER A 445 -13.12 2.57 -16.23
CA SER A 445 -14.26 1.78 -16.71
C SER A 445 -15.16 1.35 -15.56
N ALA A 446 -14.57 0.95 -14.42
CA ALA A 446 -15.29 0.54 -13.22
C ALA A 446 -16.05 1.70 -12.52
N CYS A 447 -15.70 2.95 -12.81
CA CYS A 447 -16.45 4.11 -12.32
C CYS A 447 -17.85 4.25 -12.95
N ASN A 448 -18.18 3.46 -14.00
CA ASN A 448 -19.49 3.46 -14.67
C ASN A 448 -19.99 4.86 -15.05
N LEU A 449 -19.10 5.71 -15.56
CA LEU A 449 -19.44 7.07 -15.98
C LEU A 449 -20.34 7.02 -17.23
N GLU A 450 -21.43 7.78 -17.21
CA GLU A 450 -22.39 7.81 -18.31
C GLU A 450 -21.72 8.20 -19.63
N GLY A 451 -21.92 7.40 -20.67
CA GLY A 451 -21.33 7.63 -21.99
C GLY A 451 -19.81 7.38 -22.08
N VAL A 452 -19.12 6.91 -21.02
CA VAL A 452 -17.68 6.60 -21.07
C VAL A 452 -17.46 5.10 -21.20
N GLY A 453 -17.43 4.61 -22.44
CA GLY A 453 -17.09 3.21 -22.74
C GLY A 453 -15.58 3.00 -23.00
N PRO A 454 -15.11 1.74 -23.09
CA PRO A 454 -13.71 1.40 -23.31
C PRO A 454 -13.10 2.09 -24.55
N LYS A 455 -13.89 2.22 -25.63
CA LYS A 455 -13.46 2.93 -26.86
C LYS A 455 -13.18 4.41 -26.62
N ARG A 456 -13.93 5.06 -25.72
CA ARG A 456 -13.71 6.48 -25.37
C ARG A 456 -12.55 6.68 -24.39
N LEU A 457 -11.94 5.61 -23.88
CA LEU A 457 -10.74 5.65 -23.05
C LEU A 457 -9.46 5.37 -23.84
N ALA A 458 -9.53 5.20 -25.17
CA ALA A 458 -8.36 4.90 -26.00
C ALA A 458 -7.25 5.95 -25.87
N TRP A 459 -7.60 7.23 -25.72
CA TRP A 459 -6.66 8.34 -25.51
C TRP A 459 -5.82 8.21 -24.23
N VAL A 460 -6.23 7.39 -23.26
CA VAL A 460 -5.44 7.09 -22.05
C VAL A 460 -4.25 6.21 -22.40
N LEU A 461 -4.43 5.31 -23.37
CA LEU A 461 -3.38 4.40 -23.85
C LEU A 461 -2.43 5.09 -24.85
N GLU A 462 -2.84 6.22 -25.40
CA GLU A 462 -2.10 6.95 -26.45
C GLU A 462 -1.46 8.24 -25.91
N GLY A 463 -0.34 8.66 -26.50
CA GLY A 463 0.29 9.97 -26.26
C GLY A 463 0.81 10.23 -24.83
N GLU A 464 1.05 11.52 -24.55
CA GLU A 464 1.61 12.05 -23.29
C GLU A 464 0.55 12.20 -22.18
N PHE A 465 -0.26 11.18 -21.94
CA PHE A 465 -1.23 11.17 -20.86
C PHE A 465 -0.56 11.14 -19.47
N SER A 466 -1.12 11.91 -18.53
CA SER A 466 -0.71 11.91 -17.12
C SER A 466 -1.94 11.81 -16.21
N PRO A 467 -2.04 10.79 -15.33
CA PRO A 467 -3.10 10.69 -14.33
C PRO A 467 -3.14 11.88 -13.38
N ALA A 468 -1.97 12.44 -13.05
CA ALA A 468 -1.86 13.60 -12.17
C ALA A 468 -2.46 14.86 -12.82
N ASN A 469 -2.19 15.06 -14.11
CA ASN A 469 -2.78 16.16 -14.88
C ASN A 469 -4.30 16.00 -14.98
N LEU A 470 -4.79 14.82 -15.36
CA LEU A 470 -6.22 14.55 -15.42
C LEU A 470 -6.92 14.85 -14.09
N ALA A 471 -6.34 14.41 -12.97
CA ALA A 471 -6.90 14.68 -11.65
C ALA A 471 -6.87 16.18 -11.28
N ALA A 472 -5.92 16.95 -11.77
CA ALA A 472 -5.88 18.41 -11.59
C ALA A 472 -6.97 19.09 -12.43
N THR A 473 -7.09 18.72 -13.71
CA THR A 473 -8.10 19.22 -14.64
C THR A 473 -9.52 18.93 -14.14
N ILE A 474 -9.79 17.71 -13.63
CA ILE A 474 -11.10 17.36 -13.05
C ILE A 474 -11.49 18.32 -11.91
N ARG A 475 -10.52 18.76 -11.09
CA ARG A 475 -10.79 19.70 -9.99
C ARG A 475 -11.04 21.13 -10.46
N GLN A 476 -10.57 21.50 -11.65
CA GLN A 476 -10.79 22.83 -12.24
C GLN A 476 -12.18 22.96 -12.87
N GLY A 477 -12.86 21.83 -13.10
CA GLY A 477 -14.25 21.79 -13.57
C GLY A 477 -14.38 21.41 -15.04
N GLU A 478 -15.63 21.33 -15.51
CA GLU A 478 -15.99 20.83 -16.82
C GLU A 478 -15.34 21.61 -17.97
N ALA A 479 -15.34 22.95 -17.90
CA ALA A 479 -14.80 23.79 -18.97
C ALA A 479 -13.33 23.47 -19.30
N GLU A 480 -12.53 23.17 -18.29
CA GLU A 480 -11.10 22.87 -18.43
C GLU A 480 -10.85 21.42 -18.88
N LEU A 481 -11.74 20.50 -18.49
CA LEU A 481 -11.76 19.14 -19.04
C LEU A 481 -12.00 19.14 -20.55
N THR A 482 -12.96 19.94 -21.01
CA THR A 482 -13.28 20.03 -22.44
C THR A 482 -12.13 20.70 -23.21
N SER A 483 -11.54 21.78 -22.71
CA SER A 483 -10.43 22.47 -23.39
C SER A 483 -9.18 21.59 -23.51
N SER A 484 -8.80 20.90 -22.44
CA SER A 484 -7.58 20.08 -22.39
C SER A 484 -7.69 18.74 -23.15
N LEU A 485 -8.90 18.16 -23.23
CA LEU A 485 -9.15 16.93 -23.98
C LEU A 485 -9.43 17.18 -25.46
N VAL A 486 -10.00 18.33 -25.84
CA VAL A 486 -10.27 18.69 -27.24
C VAL A 486 -8.99 18.81 -28.08
N TYR A 487 -7.84 19.11 -27.49
CA TYR A 487 -6.55 19.09 -28.19
C TYR A 487 -5.95 17.67 -28.38
N ARG A 488 -6.57 16.62 -27.83
CA ARG A 488 -6.06 15.23 -27.89
C ARG A 488 -7.06 14.19 -28.40
N ILE A 489 -8.32 14.56 -28.57
CA ILE A 489 -9.34 13.74 -29.22
C ILE A 489 -9.40 14.18 -30.68
N PRO A 490 -9.07 13.34 -31.67
CA PRO A 490 -9.44 13.64 -33.05
C PRO A 490 -10.96 13.76 -33.07
N LEU A 491 -11.44 14.96 -33.35
CA LEU A 491 -12.85 15.21 -33.66
C LEU A 491 -13.25 14.31 -34.83
N LEU A 492 -13.85 13.16 -34.53
CA LEU A 492 -14.76 12.55 -35.47
C LEU A 492 -16.09 13.26 -35.25
N GLY A 493 -16.36 14.20 -36.16
CA GLY A 493 -17.68 14.78 -36.37
C GLY A 493 -18.73 13.71 -36.71
N PRO A 494 -20.01 14.12 -36.82
CA PRO A 494 -21.20 13.29 -36.63
C PRO A 494 -21.23 11.98 -37.40
#